data_AF-A0A816CRD2-F1
#
_entry.id   AF-A0A816CRD2-F1
#
_cell.length_a   1.000
_cell.length_b   1.000
_cell.length_c   1.000
_cell.angle_alpha   90.00
_cell.angle_beta   90.00
_cell.angle_gamma   90.00
#
_symmetry.space_group_name_H-M   'P 1'
#
loop_
_entity.id
_entity.type
_entity.pdbx_description
1 polymer ?
#
loop_
_entity_poly.entity_id
_entity_poly.type
_entity_poly.pdbx_seq_one_letter_code
_entity_poly.pdbx_strand_id
1 'polypeptide(L)'
;MQKKILPTFDRHQLRTLKRKSGSNGYDESRPQLKNSAGVGVSSTDQWVYVGDQDNHRMVKWVVNATQGLIVFGVTGVTSSMSSLLNTLGDCALDPTEAFLYVADYGNHRIQRFRL
;
A
#
# COMPACT_ATOMS: atom_id res chain seq x y z
N MET A 1 4.77 -21.16 37.39
CA MET A 1 4.01 -20.74 36.18
C MET A 1 4.49 -19.35 35.78
N GLN A 2 5.33 -19.23 34.75
CA GLN A 2 5.90 -17.96 34.29
C GLN A 2 4.86 -17.18 33.48
N LYS A 3 4.50 -15.99 33.96
CA LYS A 3 3.72 -15.00 33.19
C LYS A 3 4.61 -14.42 32.10
N LYS A 4 4.26 -14.71 30.84
CA LYS A 4 4.89 -14.13 29.64
C LYS A 4 4.39 -12.68 29.52
N ILE A 5 5.25 -11.73 29.89
CA ILE A 5 4.99 -10.30 29.71
C ILE A 5 5.23 -9.99 28.22
N LEU A 6 4.18 -9.57 27.51
CA LEU A 6 4.31 -9.02 26.15
C LEU A 6 5.01 -7.66 26.24
N PRO A 7 5.96 -7.32 25.36
CA PRO A 7 6.69 -6.06 25.47
C PRO A 7 5.76 -4.87 25.21
N THR A 8 5.73 -3.95 26.18
CA THR A 8 5.13 -2.62 26.11
C THR A 8 5.79 -1.81 24.99
N PHE A 9 4.98 -1.24 24.09
CA PHE A 9 5.41 -0.30 23.06
C PHE A 9 6.00 0.96 23.71
N ASP A 10 7.31 1.19 23.54
CA ASP A 10 7.97 2.43 23.88
C ASP A 10 7.59 3.53 22.87
N ARG A 11 6.87 4.55 23.33
CA ARG A 11 6.42 5.70 22.53
C ARG A 11 7.56 6.64 22.09
N HIS A 12 8.81 6.37 22.46
CA HIS A 12 9.96 7.20 22.10
C HIS A 12 10.78 6.71 20.89
N GLN A 13 10.37 5.61 20.23
CA GLN A 13 10.98 5.14 18.97
C GLN A 13 10.11 5.46 17.76
N LEU A 14 9.67 6.71 17.59
CA LEU A 14 9.18 7.19 16.30
C LEU A 14 10.35 7.21 15.31
N ARG A 15 10.67 6.05 14.76
CA ARG A 15 11.54 5.94 13.59
C ARG A 15 10.73 6.49 12.42
N THR A 16 10.93 7.77 12.15
CA THR A 16 10.57 8.38 10.87
C THR A 16 10.94 7.39 9.77
N LEU A 17 9.96 6.92 9.01
CA LEU A 17 10.19 6.21 7.76
C LEU A 17 11.19 7.07 6.98
N LYS A 18 12.44 6.62 6.85
CA LYS A 18 13.45 7.36 6.10
C LYS A 18 12.89 7.53 4.70
N ARG A 19 12.44 8.74 4.37
CA ARG A 19 12.06 9.12 3.01
C ARG A 19 13.26 8.82 2.13
N LYS A 20 13.13 7.87 1.23
CA LYS A 20 13.87 7.93 -0.03
C LYS A 20 12.87 8.44 -1.06
N SER A 21 12.75 9.77 -1.12
CA SER A 21 12.17 10.43 -2.29
C SER A 21 13.07 10.08 -3.48
N GLY A 22 12.63 9.14 -4.32
CA GLY A 22 13.29 8.80 -5.56
C GLY A 22 12.87 9.79 -6.64
N SER A 23 13.48 10.97 -6.66
CA SER A 23 13.58 11.72 -7.90
C SER A 23 14.82 11.24 -8.64
N ASN A 24 14.64 10.89 -9.92
CA ASN A 24 15.63 10.56 -10.94
C ASN A 24 16.12 9.10 -10.97
N GLY A 25 15.49 8.31 -11.83
CA GLY A 25 15.97 7.01 -12.28
C GLY A 25 14.85 5.97 -12.29
N TYR A 26 14.31 5.68 -13.47
CA TYR A 26 13.40 4.57 -13.72
C TYR A 26 14.16 3.25 -13.51
N ASP A 27 14.07 2.71 -12.30
CA ASP A 27 14.51 1.36 -11.97
C ASP A 27 13.26 0.52 -11.66
N GLU A 28 12.82 -0.25 -12.66
CA GLU A 28 11.68 -1.17 -12.55
C GLU A 28 11.87 -2.23 -11.46
N SER A 29 13.10 -2.44 -10.96
CA SER A 29 13.41 -3.40 -9.90
C SER A 29 13.09 -2.91 -8.48
N ARG A 30 12.69 -1.64 -8.32
CA ARG A 30 12.31 -1.07 -7.02
C ARG A 30 11.01 -0.28 -7.15
N PRO A 31 9.91 -0.67 -6.45
CA PRO A 31 8.70 0.12 -6.46
C PRO A 31 8.92 1.44 -5.70
N GLN A 32 9.40 2.45 -6.41
CA GLN A 32 9.38 3.83 -5.93
C GLN A 32 7.94 4.34 -6.03
N LEU A 33 7.44 4.92 -4.94
CA LEU A 33 6.13 5.55 -4.90
C LEU A 33 6.17 6.90 -5.64
N LYS A 34 5.11 7.21 -6.37
CA LYS A 34 4.91 8.48 -7.06
C LYS A 34 3.55 9.05 -6.69
N ASN A 35 3.58 10.20 -6.01
CA ASN A 35 2.38 10.90 -5.53
C ASN A 35 1.44 9.98 -4.73
N SER A 36 1.98 9.24 -3.74
CA SER A 36 1.22 8.24 -3.00
C SER A 36 -0.05 8.84 -2.37
N ALA A 37 -1.15 8.10 -2.45
CA ALA A 37 -2.45 8.49 -1.90
C ALA A 37 -2.79 7.63 -0.68
N GLY A 38 -4.01 7.09 -0.60
CA GLY A 38 -4.53 6.32 0.53
C GLY A 38 -3.64 5.20 1.07
N VAL A 39 -3.84 4.87 2.34
CA VAL A 39 -3.12 3.83 3.09
C VAL A 39 -4.09 2.92 3.84
N GLY A 40 -3.92 1.60 3.65
CA GLY A 40 -4.60 0.56 4.42
C GLY A 40 -3.59 -0.20 5.27
N VAL A 41 -3.88 -0.43 6.54
CA VAL A 41 -2.98 -1.15 7.45
C VAL A 41 -3.68 -2.43 7.91
N SER A 42 -3.03 -3.57 7.68
CA SER A 42 -3.48 -4.86 8.20
C SER A 42 -3.35 -4.86 9.74
N SER A 43 -4.43 -5.27 10.39
CA SER A 43 -4.50 -5.42 11.84
C SER A 43 -3.89 -6.74 12.33
N THR A 44 -3.74 -7.74 11.44
CA THR A 44 -3.24 -9.07 11.80
C THR A 44 -1.83 -9.36 11.28
N ASP A 45 -1.45 -8.87 10.10
CA ASP A 45 -0.35 -9.44 9.32
C ASP A 45 0.80 -8.45 9.03
N GLN A 46 0.89 -7.35 9.78
CA GLN A 46 1.94 -6.33 9.64
C GLN A 46 2.14 -5.83 8.19
N TRP A 47 1.10 -5.88 7.36
CA TRP A 47 1.14 -5.31 6.00
C TRP A 47 0.63 -3.87 5.99
N VAL A 48 1.28 -3.03 5.20
CA VAL A 48 0.81 -1.69 4.84
C VAL A 48 0.59 -1.65 3.33
N TYR A 49 -0.63 -1.38 2.91
CA TYR A 49 -1.06 -1.18 1.54
C TYR A 49 -1.03 0.32 1.25
N VAL A 50 -0.38 0.73 0.17
CA VAL A 50 -0.28 2.13 -0.25
C VAL A 50 -0.68 2.27 -1.70
N GLY A 51 -1.61 3.17 -1.95
CA GLY A 51 -1.98 3.57 -3.29
C GLY A 51 -0.87 4.38 -3.94
N ASP A 52 -0.29 3.86 -5.02
CA ASP A 52 0.78 4.49 -5.78
C ASP A 52 0.15 5.23 -6.97
N GLN A 53 -0.45 6.39 -6.69
CA GLN A 53 -1.43 7.07 -7.53
C GLN A 53 -0.94 7.32 -8.96
N ASP A 54 0.21 7.97 -9.11
CA ASP A 54 0.74 8.36 -10.43
C ASP A 54 1.42 7.20 -11.16
N ASN A 55 1.63 6.07 -10.47
CA ASN A 55 2.03 4.81 -11.09
C ASN A 55 0.83 3.90 -11.37
N HIS A 56 -0.39 4.29 -10.98
CA HIS A 56 -1.64 3.57 -11.24
C HIS A 56 -1.66 2.13 -10.71
N ARG A 57 -1.06 1.92 -9.53
CA ARG A 57 -0.96 0.60 -8.91
C ARG A 57 -1.15 0.67 -7.40
N MET A 58 -1.32 -0.49 -6.79
CA MET A 58 -1.24 -0.67 -5.35
C MET A 58 -0.01 -1.48 -5.01
N VAL A 59 0.66 -1.09 -3.94
CA VAL A 59 1.85 -1.77 -3.46
C VAL A 59 1.66 -2.06 -1.97
N LYS A 60 2.16 -3.20 -1.50
CA LYS A 60 2.17 -3.56 -0.08
C LYS A 60 3.57 -3.80 0.46
N TRP A 61 3.79 -3.47 1.73
CA TRP A 61 5.03 -3.70 2.45
C TRP A 61 4.77 -4.43 3.75
N VAL A 62 5.67 -5.34 4.13
CA VAL A 62 5.78 -5.72 5.54
C VAL A 62 6.29 -4.49 6.30
N VAL A 63 5.77 -4.24 7.49
CA VAL A 63 6.27 -3.18 8.37
C VAL A 63 7.79 -3.30 8.52
N ASN A 64 8.50 -2.18 8.31
CA ASN A 64 9.97 -2.06 8.25
C ASN A 64 10.67 -2.65 7.01
N ALA A 65 9.95 -3.19 6.03
CA ALA A 65 10.57 -3.61 4.78
C ALA A 65 11.08 -2.41 3.97
N THR A 66 12.16 -2.63 3.22
CA THR A 66 12.74 -1.63 2.30
C THR A 66 12.27 -1.78 0.86
N GLN A 67 11.51 -2.84 0.58
CA GLN A 67 10.94 -3.16 -0.73
C GLN A 67 9.48 -3.58 -0.56
N GLY A 68 8.65 -3.17 -1.51
CA GLY A 68 7.23 -3.49 -1.56
C GLY A 68 6.93 -4.47 -2.68
N LEU A 69 5.71 -5.01 -2.66
CA LEU A 69 5.19 -5.92 -3.66
C LEU A 69 3.98 -5.27 -4.34
N ILE A 70 3.94 -5.29 -5.66
CA ILE A 70 2.76 -4.85 -6.41
C ILE A 70 1.62 -5.84 -6.11
N VAL A 71 0.48 -5.31 -5.68
CA VAL A 71 -0.73 -6.09 -5.38
C VAL A 71 -1.64 -6.12 -6.60
N PHE A 72 -1.79 -4.98 -7.29
CA PHE A 72 -2.58 -4.85 -8.51
C PHE A 72 -2.22 -3.57 -9.27
N GLY A 73 -2.68 -3.50 -10.52
CA GLY A 73 -2.32 -2.45 -11.47
C GLY A 73 -0.99 -2.74 -12.16
N VAL A 74 -0.73 -1.98 -13.22
CA VAL A 74 0.52 -2.06 -13.99
C VAL A 74 1.08 -0.64 -14.06
N THR A 75 2.37 -0.50 -13.72
CA THR A 75 3.04 0.80 -13.66
C THR A 75 2.82 1.59 -14.94
N GLY A 76 2.21 2.77 -14.83
CA GLY A 76 2.01 3.68 -15.97
C GLY A 76 0.92 3.25 -16.96
N VAL A 77 0.17 2.17 -16.68
CA VAL A 77 -0.93 1.72 -17.53
C VAL A 77 -2.26 1.99 -16.85
N THR A 78 -3.13 2.74 -17.51
CA THR A 78 -4.50 3.00 -17.07
C THR A 78 -5.52 2.45 -18.04
N SER A 79 -6.65 2.00 -17.52
CA SER A 79 -7.86 1.74 -18.31
C SER A 79 -9.07 1.61 -17.39
N SER A 80 -10.26 1.43 -17.98
CA SER A 80 -11.48 1.06 -17.27
C SER A 80 -11.64 -0.46 -17.05
N MET A 81 -10.67 -1.29 -17.47
CA MET A 81 -10.69 -2.73 -17.18
C MET A 81 -10.60 -2.97 -15.67
N SER A 82 -11.22 -4.04 -15.17
CA SER A 82 -11.24 -4.36 -13.73
C SER A 82 -9.89 -4.76 -13.15
N SER A 83 -8.90 -5.06 -13.99
CA SER A 83 -7.52 -5.37 -13.59
C SER A 83 -6.63 -4.14 -13.48
N LEU A 84 -7.12 -2.97 -13.91
CA LEU A 84 -6.35 -1.73 -13.99
C LEU A 84 -7.04 -0.61 -13.21
N LEU A 85 -6.24 0.40 -12.87
CA LEU A 85 -6.67 1.61 -12.16
C LEU A 85 -6.44 2.82 -13.06
N ASN A 86 -7.10 3.91 -12.72
CA ASN A 86 -6.89 5.21 -13.32
C ASN A 86 -6.97 6.25 -12.19
N THR A 87 -5.81 6.67 -11.68
CA THR A 87 -5.67 7.56 -10.51
C THR A 87 -6.37 7.03 -9.25
N LEU A 88 -5.58 6.50 -8.32
CA LEU A 88 -6.11 6.01 -7.04
C LEU A 88 -6.33 7.17 -6.05
N GLY A 89 -7.51 7.22 -5.43
CA GLY A 89 -7.83 8.20 -4.38
C GLY A 89 -7.57 7.70 -2.95
N ASP A 90 -8.16 6.55 -2.57
CA ASP A 90 -8.00 5.95 -1.23
C ASP A 90 -8.21 4.43 -1.25
N CYS A 91 -7.88 3.73 -0.17
CA CYS A 91 -8.16 2.31 0.00
C CYS A 91 -8.50 1.92 1.44
N ALA A 92 -9.26 0.84 1.61
CA ALA A 92 -9.63 0.29 2.91
C ALA A 92 -9.71 -1.24 2.87
N LEU A 93 -9.19 -1.89 3.90
CA LEU A 93 -9.38 -3.32 4.11
C LEU A 93 -10.77 -3.59 4.69
N ASP A 94 -11.37 -4.70 4.29
CA ASP A 94 -12.55 -5.21 4.99
C ASP A 94 -12.16 -5.78 6.37
N PRO A 95 -13.11 -5.94 7.31
CA PRO A 95 -12.80 -6.45 8.65
C PRO A 95 -12.17 -7.84 8.69
N THR A 96 -12.38 -8.66 7.66
CA THR A 96 -11.77 -10.00 7.56
C THR A 96 -10.41 -9.98 6.86
N GLU A 97 -10.01 -8.83 6.32
CA GLU A 97 -8.82 -8.61 5.50
C GLU A 97 -8.72 -9.51 4.25
N ALA A 98 -9.83 -10.12 3.84
CA ALA A 98 -9.94 -10.90 2.62
C ALA A 98 -10.08 -10.02 1.37
N PHE A 99 -10.48 -8.77 1.55
CA PHE A 99 -10.72 -7.82 0.48
C PHE A 99 -10.10 -6.44 0.76
N LEU A 100 -9.58 -5.84 -0.31
CA LEU A 100 -9.24 -4.42 -0.35
C LEU A 100 -10.23 -3.68 -1.25
N TYR A 101 -10.83 -2.64 -0.70
CA TYR A 101 -11.65 -1.68 -1.45
C TYR A 101 -10.78 -0.50 -1.86
N VAL A 102 -10.94 -0.05 -3.10
CA VAL A 102 -10.12 1.00 -3.70
C VAL A 102 -11.01 2.01 -4.40
N ALA A 103 -10.83 3.29 -4.09
CA ALA A 103 -11.39 4.38 -4.85
C ALA A 103 -10.56 4.60 -6.12
N ASP A 104 -11.05 4.06 -7.23
CA ASP A 104 -10.48 4.21 -8.57
C ASP A 104 -10.99 5.53 -9.17
N TYR A 105 -10.44 6.62 -8.66
CA TYR A 105 -10.99 7.97 -8.75
C TYR A 105 -11.18 8.45 -10.20
N GLY A 106 -10.18 8.25 -11.05
CA GLY A 106 -10.23 8.64 -12.47
C GLY A 106 -11.17 7.78 -13.32
N ASN A 107 -11.57 6.61 -12.82
CA ASN A 107 -12.61 5.78 -13.43
C ASN A 107 -13.99 5.95 -12.77
N HIS A 108 -14.12 6.86 -11.79
CA HIS A 108 -15.36 7.16 -11.09
C HIS A 108 -16.04 5.93 -10.48
N ARG A 109 -15.26 4.99 -9.92
CA ARG A 109 -15.77 3.74 -9.36
C ARG A 109 -15.06 3.33 -8.08
N ILE A 110 -15.69 2.41 -7.36
CA ILE A 110 -15.05 1.63 -6.31
C ILE A 110 -14.78 0.23 -6.86
N GLN A 111 -13.56 -0.26 -6.67
CA GLN A 111 -13.19 -1.65 -6.98
C GLN A 111 -12.93 -2.41 -5.68
N ARG A 112 -13.24 -3.71 -5.71
CA ARG A 112 -12.94 -4.65 -4.62
C ARG A 112 -12.03 -5.74 -5.14
N PHE A 113 -10.89 -5.93 -4.49
CA PHE A 113 -9.90 -6.94 -4.82
C PHE A 113 -9.83 -7.97 -3.71
N ARG A 114 -9.71 -9.24 -4.09
CA ARG A 114 -9.40 -10.32 -3.14
C ARG A 114 -7.88 -10.33 -2.89
N LEU A 115 -7.47 -10.45 -1.63
CA LEU A 115 -6.07 -10.46 -1.20
C LEU A 115 -5.51 -11.87 -1.00
#